data_AF-A0A840NPR3-F1
#
_entry.id   AF-A0A840NPR3-F1
#
_cell.length_a   1.000
_cell.length_b   1.000
_cell.length_c   1.000
_cell.angle_alpha   90.00
_cell.angle_beta   90.00
_cell.angle_gamma   90.00
#
_symmetry.space_group_name_H-M   'P 1'
#
loop_
_entity.id
_entity.type
_entity.pdbx_description
1 polymer ?
#
loop_
_entity_poly.entity_id
_entity_poly.type
_entity_poly.pdbx_seq_one_letter_code
_entity_poly.pdbx_strand_id
1 'polypeptide(L)'
;MGTMDAPFFTALALFPAMDAIFAFFNIVVSWFIPPKQLIGYEYKEGIPQHARTMVVVPTLITSCDYIDEQVRNLEVHYLSNPKGAIHFALITD
;
A
#
# COMPACT_ATOMS: atom_id res chain seq x y z
N MET A 1 15.95 22.87 39.70
CA MET A 1 15.58 21.55 39.15
C MET A 1 14.06 21.52 39.02
N GLY A 2 13.49 22.17 38.00
CA GLY A 2 12.02 22.33 37.99
C GLY A 2 11.42 23.32 37.00
N THR A 3 12.19 24.21 36.38
CA THR A 3 11.65 25.20 35.41
C THR A 3 12.22 25.04 33.99
N MET A 4 13.42 24.47 33.84
CA MET A 4 14.05 24.20 32.53
C MET A 4 13.59 22.87 31.91
N ASP A 5 13.01 21.99 32.71
CA ASP A 5 12.65 20.62 32.31
C ASP A 5 11.24 20.60 31.66
N ALA A 6 10.34 21.46 32.15
CA ALA A 6 8.97 21.63 31.65
C ALA A 6 8.88 22.00 30.15
N PRO A 7 9.65 22.97 29.61
CA PRO A 7 9.62 23.27 28.18
C PRO A 7 10.22 22.14 27.33
N PHE A 8 11.20 21.39 27.86
CA PHE A 8 11.77 20.23 27.17
C PHE A 8 10.75 19.08 27.04
N PHE A 9 10.04 18.74 28.13
CA PHE A 9 8.96 17.74 28.07
C PHE A 9 7.81 18.18 27.17
N THR A 10 7.47 19.47 27.18
CA THR A 10 6.45 20.04 26.29
C THR A 10 6.89 19.95 24.83
N ALA A 11 8.16 20.25 24.53
CA ALA A 11 8.72 20.10 23.19
C ALA A 11 8.74 18.64 22.73
N LEU A 12 9.09 17.69 23.61
CA LEU A 12 9.08 16.27 23.29
C LEU A 12 7.67 15.74 23.03
N ALA A 13 6.67 16.26 23.75
CA ALA A 13 5.26 15.90 23.58
C ALA A 13 4.67 16.34 22.22
N LEU A 14 5.32 17.28 21.50
CA LEU A 14 4.87 17.71 20.17
C LEU A 14 4.96 16.58 19.12
N PHE A 15 5.95 15.70 19.21
CA PHE A 15 6.12 14.58 18.28
C PHE A 15 4.93 13.62 18.28
N PRO A 16 4.56 12.98 19.42
CA PRO A 16 3.39 12.11 19.46
C PRO A 16 2.07 12.89 19.27
N ALA A 17 2.01 14.17 19.65
CA ALA A 17 0.84 15.00 19.39
C ALA A 17 0.60 15.22 17.89
N MET A 18 1.65 15.42 17.09
CA MET A 18 1.52 15.51 15.62
C MET A 18 0.99 14.21 15.03
N ASP A 19 1.52 13.05 15.43
CA ASP A 19 1.03 11.75 14.95
C ASP A 19 -0.44 11.54 15.30
N ALA A 20 -0.85 11.91 16.52
CA ALA A 20 -2.25 11.85 16.95
C ALA A 20 -3.14 12.78 16.11
N ILE A 21 -2.68 13.99 15.79
CA ILE A 21 -3.41 14.93 14.94
C ILE A 21 -3.55 14.38 13.52
N PHE A 22 -2.50 13.80 12.94
CA PHE A 22 -2.58 13.19 11.60
C PHE A 22 -3.53 11.99 11.57
N ALA A 23 -3.47 11.12 12.57
CA ALA A 23 -4.40 10.00 12.69
C ALA A 23 -5.85 10.48 12.80
N PHE A 24 -6.10 11.48 13.66
CA PHE A 24 -7.41 12.10 13.79
C PHE A 24 -7.87 12.73 12.48
N PHE A 25 -7.02 13.49 11.80
CA PHE A 25 -7.33 14.11 10.52
C PHE A 25 -7.68 13.05 9.46
N ASN A 26 -6.91 11.98 9.36
CA ASN A 26 -7.18 10.89 8.43
C ASN A 26 -8.56 10.23 8.67
N ILE A 27 -8.94 10.04 9.94
CA ILE A 27 -10.26 9.49 10.30
C ILE A 27 -11.37 10.46 9.89
N VAL A 28 -11.25 11.73 10.29
CA VAL A 28 -12.24 12.77 10.01
C VAL A 28 -12.42 12.94 8.51
N VAL A 29 -11.33 13.04 7.75
CA VAL A 29 -11.37 13.14 6.29
C VAL A 29 -12.03 11.91 5.67
N SER A 30 -11.73 10.70 6.16
CA SER A 30 -12.35 9.47 5.65
C SER A 30 -13.86 9.39 5.90
N TRP A 31 -14.39 10.11 6.90
CA TRP A 31 -15.84 10.23 7.12
C TRP A 31 -16.52 11.20 6.15
N PHE A 32 -15.81 12.25 5.73
CA PHE A 32 -16.38 13.27 4.84
C PHE A 32 -16.17 12.97 3.35
N ILE A 33 -15.08 12.28 3.00
CA ILE A 33 -14.78 11.92 1.61
C ILE A 33 -15.34 10.52 1.34
N PRO A 34 -16.42 10.39 0.54
CA PRO A 34 -16.93 9.08 0.18
C PRO A 34 -15.89 8.33 -0.67
N PRO A 35 -15.72 7.01 -0.48
CA PRO A 35 -14.83 6.22 -1.32
C PRO A 35 -15.34 6.25 -2.76
N LYS A 36 -14.46 6.62 -3.70
CA LYS A 36 -14.78 6.56 -5.12
C LYS A 36 -14.83 5.11 -5.56
N GLN A 37 -15.99 4.64 -5.97
CA GLN A 37 -16.11 3.31 -6.58
C GLN A 37 -15.35 3.29 -7.91
N LEU A 38 -14.38 2.40 -8.03
CA LEU A 38 -13.72 2.08 -9.29
C LEU A 38 -14.61 1.11 -10.05
N ILE A 39 -15.18 1.56 -11.16
CA ILE A 39 -15.98 0.69 -12.03
C ILE A 39 -15.02 -0.33 -12.66
N GLY A 40 -15.23 -1.60 -12.34
CA GLY A 40 -14.51 -2.70 -12.98
C GLY A 40 -14.99 -2.89 -14.42
N TYR A 41 -14.05 -3.11 -15.34
CA TYR A 41 -14.40 -3.50 -16.70
C TYR A 41 -14.96 -4.92 -16.72
N GLU A 42 -16.07 -5.13 -17.42
CA GLU A 42 -16.74 -6.44 -17.51
C GLU A 42 -16.05 -7.35 -18.55
N TYR A 43 -14.80 -7.72 -18.29
CA TYR A 43 -14.06 -8.68 -19.12
C TYR A 43 -14.42 -10.13 -18.75
N LYS A 44 -15.59 -10.61 -19.19
CA LYS A 44 -16.12 -11.95 -18.86
C LYS A 44 -15.19 -13.11 -19.25
N GLU A 45 -14.50 -12.94 -20.37
CA GLU A 45 -13.57 -13.93 -20.94
C GLU A 45 -12.12 -13.72 -20.46
N GLY A 46 -11.88 -12.76 -19.56
CA GLY A 46 -10.54 -12.29 -19.17
C GLY A 46 -10.07 -11.07 -19.98
N ILE A 47 -8.97 -10.45 -19.54
CA ILE A 47 -8.46 -9.21 -20.13
C ILE A 47 -8.02 -9.43 -21.59
N PRO A 48 -8.56 -8.70 -22.58
CA PRO A 48 -8.19 -8.88 -23.98
C PRO A 48 -6.80 -8.30 -24.29
N GLN A 49 -6.18 -8.75 -25.38
CA GLN A 49 -4.80 -8.39 -25.74
C GLN A 49 -4.58 -6.87 -25.93
N HIS A 50 -5.59 -6.14 -26.41
CA HIS A 50 -5.52 -4.69 -26.57
C HIS A 50 -5.55 -3.92 -25.23
N ALA A 51 -6.02 -4.56 -24.15
CA ALA A 51 -6.08 -4.01 -22.81
C ALA A 51 -5.11 -4.73 -21.85
N ARG A 52 -4.01 -5.30 -22.40
CA ARG A 52 -2.99 -6.01 -21.61
C ARG A 52 -2.62 -5.21 -20.36
N THR A 53 -2.63 -5.88 -19.22
CA THR A 53 -2.48 -5.22 -17.92
C THR A 53 -1.30 -5.82 -17.19
N MET A 54 -0.49 -4.96 -16.57
CA MET A 54 0.61 -5.36 -15.69
C MET A 54 0.29 -4.92 -14.27
N VAL A 55 0.19 -5.88 -13.35
CA VAL A 55 0.03 -5.64 -11.92
C VAL A 55 1.42 -5.56 -11.31
N VAL A 56 1.79 -4.37 -10.83
CA VAL A 56 3.08 -4.12 -10.23
C VAL A 56 2.92 -4.11 -8.71
N VAL A 57 3.61 -5.02 -8.03
CA VAL A 57 3.60 -5.16 -6.58
C VAL A 57 4.85 -4.47 -6.01
N PRO A 58 4.69 -3.38 -5.25
CA PRO A 58 5.82 -2.75 -4.56
C PRO A 58 6.30 -3.61 -3.39
N THR A 59 7.61 -3.80 -3.29
CA THR A 59 8.24 -4.63 -2.25
C THR A 59 9.62 -4.11 -1.89
N LEU A 60 9.97 -4.08 -0.60
CA LEU A 60 11.33 -3.76 -0.14
C LEU A 60 12.12 -5.05 0.02
N ILE A 61 13.29 -5.15 -0.59
CA ILE A 61 14.11 -6.36 -0.50
C ILE A 61 14.81 -6.39 0.86
N THR A 62 14.48 -7.38 1.69
CA THR A 62 15.06 -7.53 3.03
C THR A 62 16.07 -8.69 3.14
N SER A 63 15.92 -9.75 2.33
CA SER A 63 16.82 -10.91 2.28
C SER A 63 16.62 -11.73 1.01
N CYS A 64 17.51 -12.68 0.73
CA CYS A 64 17.33 -13.63 -0.39
C CYS A 64 16.10 -14.52 -0.19
N ASP A 65 15.89 -15.05 1.01
CA ASP A 65 14.72 -15.88 1.32
C ASP A 65 13.40 -15.12 1.07
N TYR A 66 13.39 -13.82 1.37
CA TYR A 66 12.26 -12.95 1.08
C TYR A 66 12.01 -12.79 -0.42
N ILE A 67 13.07 -12.68 -1.23
CA ILE A 67 12.92 -12.64 -2.70
C ILE A 67 12.27 -13.92 -3.20
N ASP A 68 12.72 -15.08 -2.74
CA ASP A 68 12.17 -16.38 -3.15
C ASP A 68 10.67 -16.50 -2.80
N GLU A 69 10.28 -16.00 -1.63
CA GLU A 69 8.87 -15.91 -1.24
C GLU A 69 8.06 -15.00 -2.17
N GLN A 70 8.59 -13.80 -2.47
CA GLN A 70 7.90 -12.85 -3.33
C GLN A 70 7.77 -13.33 -4.78
N VAL A 71 8.77 -14.04 -5.30
CA VAL A 71 8.71 -14.68 -6.62
C VAL A 71 7.66 -15.80 -6.62
N ARG A 72 7.59 -16.62 -5.56
CA ARG A 72 6.55 -17.64 -5.45
C ARG A 72 5.15 -17.02 -5.40
N ASN A 73 4.97 -15.90 -4.70
CA ASN A 73 3.71 -15.17 -4.66
C ASN A 73 3.29 -14.67 -6.06
N LEU A 74 4.24 -14.15 -6.86
CA LEU A 74 3.97 -13.81 -8.27
C LEU A 74 3.48 -15.02 -9.08
N GLU A 75 4.12 -16.17 -8.92
CA GLU A 75 3.75 -17.40 -9.62
C GLU A 75 2.33 -17.85 -9.25
N VAL A 76 2.00 -17.86 -7.96
CA VAL A 76 0.64 -18.18 -7.48
C VAL A 76 -0.38 -17.22 -8.07
N HIS A 77 -0.10 -15.92 -8.11
CA HIS A 77 -1.00 -14.93 -8.71
C HIS A 77 -1.18 -15.12 -10.22
N TYR A 78 -0.10 -15.42 -10.94
CA TYR A 78 -0.16 -15.69 -12.36
C TYR A 78 -0.99 -16.95 -12.67
N LEU A 79 -0.72 -18.05 -11.97
CA LEU A 79 -1.42 -19.32 -12.18
C LEU A 79 -2.89 -19.29 -11.74
N SER A 80 -3.23 -18.50 -10.72
CA SER A 80 -4.61 -18.34 -10.25
C SER A 80 -5.48 -17.52 -11.22
N ASN A 81 -4.87 -16.79 -12.17
CA ASN A 81 -5.57 -15.94 -13.13
C ASN A 81 -5.29 -16.39 -14.58
N PRO A 82 -5.75 -17.59 -14.99
CA PRO A 82 -5.39 -18.19 -16.28
C PRO A 82 -6.05 -17.51 -17.50
N LYS A 83 -7.02 -16.61 -17.29
CA LYS A 83 -7.79 -15.97 -18.36
C LYS A 83 -7.33 -14.53 -18.58
N GLY A 84 -6.81 -14.28 -19.78
CA GLY A 84 -6.52 -12.93 -20.28
C GLY A 84 -5.04 -12.55 -20.26
N ALA A 85 -4.75 -11.35 -20.78
CA ALA A 85 -3.42 -10.78 -20.90
C ALA A 85 -2.99 -10.03 -19.63
N ILE A 86 -2.90 -10.74 -18.51
CA ILE A 86 -2.45 -10.21 -17.21
C ILE A 86 -1.03 -10.68 -16.91
N HIS A 87 -0.16 -9.74 -16.54
CA HIS A 87 1.19 -10.02 -16.08
C HIS A 87 1.42 -9.44 -14.70
N PHE A 88 2.29 -10.06 -13.91
CA PHE A 88 2.65 -9.60 -12.58
C PHE A 88 4.15 -9.28 -12.55
N ALA A 89 4.52 -8.22 -11.83
CA ALA A 89 5.90 -7.79 -11.67
C ALA A 89 6.13 -7.26 -10.25
N LEU A 90 7.37 -7.35 -9.78
CA LEU A 90 7.82 -6.67 -8.56
C LEU A 90 8.47 -5.34 -8.93
N ILE A 91 8.22 -4.31 -8.12
CA ILE A 91 9.01 -3.07 -8.12
C ILE A 91 9.67 -2.91 -6.75
N THR A 92 10.97 -2.67 -6.74
CA THR A 92 11.80 -2.62 -5.54
C THR A 92 12.50 -1.27 -5.41
N ASP A 93 12.97 -0.95 -4.20
CA ASP A 93 13.77 0.25 -3.92
C ASP A 93 15.17 0.24 -4.57
#